data_AF-A0A3C0WLL9-F1
#
_entry.id   AF-A0A3C0WLL9-F1
#
_cell.length_a   1.000
_cell.length_b   1.000
_cell.length_c   1.000
_cell.angle_alpha   90.00
_cell.angle_beta   90.00
_cell.angle_gamma   90.00
#
_symmetry.space_group_name_H-M   'P 1'
#
loop_
_entity.id
_entity.type
_entity.pdbx_description
1 polymer ?
#
loop_
_entity_poly.entity_id
_entity_poly.type
_entity_poly.pdbx_seq_one_letter_code
_entity_poly.pdbx_strand_id
1 'polypeptide(L)'
;MRDPRYQKLADVVVNYCTGVKEGDLVRLTGSAITEPLLVQLYETVLAAGGNPFIQMAPDECAELLLSEGTDEQVRFENPITQFEIENIDVSISLFGSSNTKILSGIDPSRQALRSQGRKKYFDTFLKRAANHELRW
;
A
#
# COMPACT_ATOMS: atom_id res chain seq x y z
N MET A 1 -18.51 -17.89 7.39
CA MET A 1 -17.38 -18.75 7.78
C MET A 1 -16.13 -18.17 7.13
N ARG A 2 -15.09 -17.83 7.89
CA ARG A 2 -13.83 -17.29 7.35
C ARG A 2 -13.13 -18.38 6.53
N ASP A 3 -12.63 -18.03 5.35
CA ASP A 3 -11.91 -18.97 4.50
C ASP A 3 -10.56 -19.32 5.15
N PRO A 4 -10.29 -20.62 5.44
CA PRO A 4 -9.05 -21.04 6.10
C PRO A 4 -7.80 -20.73 5.27
N ARG A 5 -7.92 -20.53 3.95
CA ARG A 5 -6.81 -20.15 3.07
C ARG A 5 -6.34 -18.74 3.35
N TYR A 6 -7.26 -17.80 3.60
CA TYR A 6 -6.90 -16.42 3.95
C TYR A 6 -6.24 -16.35 5.32
N GLN A 7 -6.69 -17.16 6.28
CA GLN A 7 -6.08 -17.19 7.61
C GLN A 7 -4.63 -17.69 7.54
N LYS A 8 -4.38 -18.80 6.82
CA LYS A 8 -3.01 -19.32 6.65
C LYS A 8 -2.11 -18.33 5.91
N LEU A 9 -2.63 -17.66 4.88
CA LEU A 9 -1.86 -16.66 4.15
C LEU A 9 -1.54 -15.44 5.02
N ALA A 10 -2.52 -14.95 5.79
CA ALA A 10 -2.30 -13.83 6.70
C ALA A 10 -1.25 -14.16 7.76
N ASP A 11 -1.28 -15.37 8.33
CA ASP A 11 -0.27 -15.84 9.28
C ASP A 11 1.15 -15.82 8.68
N VAL A 12 1.32 -16.37 7.47
CA VAL A 12 2.62 -16.35 6.78
C VAL A 12 3.08 -14.92 6.50
N VAL A 13 2.20 -14.06 5.98
CA VAL A 13 2.57 -12.69 5.64
C VAL A 13 2.97 -11.91 6.90
N VAL A 14 2.15 -11.95 7.95
CA VAL A 14 2.35 -11.14 9.16
C VAL A 14 3.52 -11.67 9.99
N ASN A 15 3.52 -12.97 10.30
CA ASN A 15 4.45 -13.54 11.28
C ASN A 15 5.78 -13.99 10.65
N TYR A 16 5.75 -14.54 9.43
CA TYR A 16 6.96 -15.05 8.78
C TYR A 16 7.62 -14.02 7.85
N CYS A 17 6.87 -13.42 6.93
CA CYS A 17 7.44 -12.50 5.94
C CYS A 17 7.82 -11.15 6.56
N THR A 18 6.87 -10.49 7.25
CA THR A 18 7.11 -9.15 7.79
C THR A 18 7.55 -9.14 9.26
N GLY A 19 7.35 -10.26 9.98
CA GLY A 19 7.73 -10.41 11.38
C GLY A 19 7.21 -9.27 12.27
N VAL A 20 5.90 -9.00 12.20
CA VAL A 20 5.24 -7.95 12.99
C VAL A 20 5.47 -8.18 14.49
N LYS A 21 5.70 -7.09 15.22
CA LYS A 21 5.98 -7.05 16.65
C LYS A 21 4.99 -6.15 17.38
N GLU A 22 4.94 -6.32 18.69
CA GLU A 22 4.18 -5.43 19.57
C GLU A 22 4.63 -3.97 19.39
N GLY A 23 3.66 -3.09 19.18
CA GLY A 23 3.89 -1.65 18.99
C GLY A 23 4.14 -1.21 17.55
N ASP A 24 4.42 -2.12 16.60
CA ASP A 24 4.65 -1.77 15.19
C ASP A 24 3.45 -1.02 14.60
N LEU A 25 3.68 0.08 13.89
CA LEU A 25 2.67 0.71 13.04
C LEU A 25 2.65 0.02 11.67
N VAL A 26 1.54 -0.66 11.36
CA VAL A 26 1.42 -1.52 10.18
C VAL A 26 0.46 -0.91 9.16
N ARG A 27 0.97 -0.55 7.98
CA ARG A 27 0.15 -0.13 6.85
C ARG A 27 -0.32 -1.34 6.06
N LEU A 28 -1.64 -1.47 5.89
CA LEU A 28 -2.25 -2.46 5.01
C LEU A 28 -2.88 -1.73 3.81
N THR A 29 -2.45 -2.07 2.59
CA THR A 29 -3.04 -1.50 1.37
C THR A 29 -3.65 -2.54 0.47
N GLY A 30 -4.70 -2.14 -0.24
CA GLY A 30 -5.35 -2.98 -1.23
C GLY A 30 -6.52 -2.27 -1.89
N SER A 31 -7.30 -3.02 -2.65
CA SER A 31 -8.53 -2.58 -3.31
C SER A 31 -9.74 -3.38 -2.79
N ALA A 32 -10.94 -3.01 -3.22
CA ALA A 32 -12.17 -3.66 -2.80
C ALA A 32 -12.17 -5.19 -3.03
N ILE A 33 -11.53 -5.67 -4.11
CA ILE A 33 -11.47 -7.13 -4.39
C ILE A 33 -10.59 -7.88 -3.38
N THR A 34 -9.67 -7.17 -2.71
CA THR A 34 -8.75 -7.74 -1.72
C THR A 34 -9.28 -7.67 -0.29
N GLU A 35 -10.47 -7.09 -0.09
CA GLU A 35 -11.10 -6.88 1.22
C GLU A 35 -11.11 -8.15 2.10
N PRO A 36 -11.49 -9.35 1.60
CA PRO A 36 -11.53 -10.54 2.46
C PRO A 36 -10.18 -10.90 3.06
N LEU A 37 -9.08 -10.65 2.35
CA LEU A 37 -7.72 -10.90 2.85
C LEU A 37 -7.24 -9.75 3.73
N LEU A 38 -7.57 -8.50 3.42
CA LEU A 38 -7.25 -7.34 4.26
C LEU A 38 -7.82 -7.49 5.67
N VAL A 39 -9.07 -7.93 5.79
CA VAL A 39 -9.70 -8.16 7.10
C VAL A 39 -8.94 -9.22 7.91
N GLN A 40 -8.47 -10.28 7.24
CA GLN A 40 -7.71 -11.35 7.91
C GLN A 40 -6.29 -10.91 8.30
N LEU A 41 -5.64 -10.09 7.46
CA LEU A 41 -4.37 -9.46 7.80
C LEU A 41 -4.54 -8.53 9.02
N TYR A 42 -5.59 -7.72 9.02
CA TYR A 42 -5.88 -6.80 10.13
C TYR A 42 -6.04 -7.56 11.46
N GLU A 43 -6.83 -8.63 11.48
CA GLU A 43 -6.98 -9.49 12.64
C GLU A 43 -5.66 -10.11 13.10
N THR A 44 -4.84 -10.58 12.15
CA THR A 44 -3.57 -11.24 12.46
C THR A 44 -2.53 -10.25 13.00
N VAL A 45 -2.50 -9.01 12.48
CA VAL A 45 -1.65 -7.94 13.01
C VAL A 45 -2.04 -7.58 14.44
N LEU A 46 -3.35 -7.44 14.73
CA LEU A 46 -3.83 -7.21 16.09
C LEU A 46 -3.42 -8.36 17.03
N ALA A 47 -3.53 -9.61 16.58
CA ALA A 47 -3.12 -10.76 17.37
C ALA A 47 -1.61 -10.78 17.67
N ALA A 48 -0.78 -10.20 16.79
CA ALA A 48 0.65 -10.03 16.99
C ALA A 48 1.02 -8.81 17.86
N GLY A 49 0.04 -8.01 18.31
CA GLY A 49 0.26 -6.80 19.10
C GLY A 49 0.65 -5.56 18.29
N GLY A 50 0.58 -5.63 16.95
CA GLY A 50 0.80 -4.48 16.08
C GLY A 50 -0.41 -3.54 16.02
N ASN A 51 -0.19 -2.35 15.47
CA ASN A 51 -1.19 -1.30 15.26
C ASN A 51 -1.50 -1.16 13.76
N PRO A 52 -2.50 -1.89 13.22
CA PRO A 52 -2.81 -1.82 11.80
C PRO A 52 -3.65 -0.59 11.45
N PHE A 53 -3.40 0.00 10.28
CA PHE A 53 -4.34 0.88 9.60
C PHE A 53 -4.48 0.48 8.13
N ILE A 54 -5.64 0.78 7.55
CA ILE A 54 -6.00 0.37 6.18
C ILE A 54 -6.03 1.58 5.28
N GLN A 55 -5.43 1.44 4.10
CA GLN A 55 -5.62 2.33 2.98
C GLN A 55 -6.18 1.54 1.79
N MET A 56 -7.48 1.69 1.58
CA MET A 56 -8.18 1.13 0.43
C MET A 56 -8.65 2.27 -0.46
N ALA A 57 -8.43 2.15 -1.76
CA ALA A 57 -8.88 3.11 -2.75
C ALA A 57 -9.54 2.38 -3.93
N PRO A 58 -10.56 2.99 -4.58
CA PRO A 58 -11.06 2.53 -5.86
C PRO A 58 -9.96 2.60 -6.93
N ASP A 59 -9.89 1.60 -7.80
CA ASP A 59 -8.87 1.53 -8.86
C ASP A 59 -9.03 2.71 -9.84
N GLU A 60 -10.27 3.16 -10.05
CA GLU A 60 -10.66 4.25 -10.96
C GLU A 60 -10.07 5.61 -10.54
N CYS A 61 -9.80 5.82 -9.24
CA CYS A 61 -9.22 7.08 -8.78
C CYS A 61 -7.83 7.33 -9.36
N ALA A 62 -7.04 6.27 -9.59
CA ALA A 62 -5.73 6.39 -10.22
C ALA A 62 -5.84 6.78 -11.70
N GLU A 63 -6.81 6.20 -12.41
CA GLU A 63 -7.11 6.55 -13.80
C GLU A 63 -7.58 8.01 -13.91
N LEU A 64 -8.57 8.42 -13.11
CA LEU A 64 -9.11 9.79 -13.10
C LEU A 64 -8.04 10.84 -12.85
N LEU A 65 -7.12 10.59 -11.91
CA LEU A 65 -6.02 11.53 -11.69
C LEU A 65 -5.13 11.66 -12.92
N LEU A 66 -4.86 10.56 -13.62
CA LEU A 66 -4.01 10.55 -14.80
C LEU A 66 -4.72 11.02 -16.06
N SER A 67 -6.04 10.87 -16.20
CA SER A 67 -6.79 11.36 -17.36
C SER A 67 -7.21 12.82 -17.18
N GLU A 68 -7.75 13.19 -16.01
CA GLU A 68 -8.38 14.50 -15.79
C GLU A 68 -7.52 15.50 -15.00
N GLY A 69 -6.53 15.03 -14.24
CA GLY A 69 -5.74 15.90 -13.37
C GLY A 69 -4.87 16.90 -14.15
N THR A 70 -4.59 18.07 -13.61
CA THR A 70 -3.54 18.93 -14.19
C THR A 70 -2.16 18.33 -13.96
N ASP A 71 -1.15 18.73 -14.74
CA ASP A 71 0.22 18.25 -14.54
C ASP A 71 0.75 18.56 -13.13
N GLU A 72 0.31 19.69 -12.56
CA GLU A 72 0.58 20.09 -11.17
C GLU A 72 -0.04 19.14 -10.15
N GLN A 73 -1.29 18.70 -10.39
CA GLN A 73 -1.97 17.74 -9.51
C GLN A 73 -1.37 16.33 -9.64
N VAL A 74 -0.96 15.92 -10.85
CA VAL A 74 -0.34 14.60 -11.06
C VAL A 74 1.03 14.53 -10.40
N ARG A 75 1.82 15.61 -10.49
CA ARG A 75 3.14 15.71 -9.85
C ARG A 75 3.09 16.11 -8.38
N PHE A 76 1.90 16.35 -7.83
CA PHE A 76 1.74 16.80 -6.44
C PHE A 76 2.30 15.76 -5.47
N GLU A 77 3.28 16.18 -4.68
CA GLU A 77 3.86 15.39 -3.60
C GLU A 77 2.92 15.46 -2.39
N ASN A 78 2.12 14.40 -2.18
CA ASN A 78 1.19 14.36 -1.06
C ASN A 78 1.95 14.30 0.28
N PRO A 79 1.86 15.32 1.16
CA PRO A 79 2.58 15.31 2.43
C PRO A 79 2.10 14.21 3.38
N ILE A 80 0.84 13.75 3.24
CA ILE A 80 0.29 12.66 4.05
C ILE A 80 1.02 11.35 3.72
N THR A 81 1.22 11.07 2.43
CA THR A 81 1.97 9.88 1.99
C THR A 81 3.42 9.93 2.46
N GLN A 82 4.06 11.10 2.43
CA GLN A 82 5.41 11.26 2.99
C GLN A 82 5.43 10.93 4.48
N PHE A 83 4.51 11.52 5.25
CA PHE A 83 4.40 11.29 6.68
C PHE A 83 4.17 9.81 7.01
N GLU A 84 3.27 9.13 6.30
CA GLU A 84 3.03 7.70 6.48
C GLU A 84 4.34 6.91 6.27
N ILE A 85 5.02 7.11 5.14
CA ILE A 85 6.25 6.38 4.81
C ILE A 85 7.39 6.68 5.81
N GLU A 86 7.40 7.83 6.45
CA GLU A 86 8.37 8.20 7.49
C GLU A 86 8.09 7.55 8.85
N ASN A 87 6.84 7.18 9.13
CA ASN A 87 6.43 6.76 10.48
C ASN A 87 6.02 5.28 10.59
N ILE A 88 5.67 4.61 9.49
CA ILE A 88 5.29 3.19 9.54
C ILE A 88 6.50 2.28 9.77
N ASP A 89 6.30 1.15 10.44
CA ASP A 89 7.33 0.12 10.67
C ASP A 89 7.19 -1.04 9.67
N VAL A 90 5.94 -1.35 9.28
CA VAL A 90 5.61 -2.44 8.38
C VAL A 90 4.63 -1.98 7.31
N SER A 91 4.83 -2.41 6.06
CA SER A 91 3.97 -2.09 4.92
C SER A 91 3.60 -3.35 4.14
N ILE A 92 2.36 -3.82 4.25
CA ILE A 92 1.85 -4.95 3.48
C ILE A 92 0.94 -4.42 2.38
N SER A 93 1.24 -4.74 1.12
CA SER A 93 0.49 -4.26 -0.04
C SER A 93 -0.08 -5.42 -0.86
N LEU A 94 -1.40 -5.44 -1.01
CA LEU A 94 -2.09 -6.43 -1.85
C LEU A 94 -2.35 -5.85 -3.23
N PHE A 95 -1.70 -6.43 -4.24
CA PHE A 95 -1.93 -6.10 -5.64
C PHE A 95 -3.09 -6.93 -6.17
N GLY A 96 -4.31 -6.41 -6.02
CA GLY A 96 -5.50 -6.93 -6.67
C GLY A 96 -6.21 -5.81 -7.42
N SER A 97 -6.64 -6.07 -8.64
CA SER A 97 -7.48 -5.15 -9.40
C SER A 97 -8.57 -5.91 -10.13
N SER A 98 -9.76 -5.31 -10.20
CA SER A 98 -10.85 -5.80 -11.04
C SER A 98 -10.58 -5.57 -12.54
N ASN A 99 -9.73 -4.58 -12.87
CA ASN A 99 -9.38 -4.21 -14.24
C ASN A 99 -7.86 -4.01 -14.39
N THR A 100 -7.17 -5.05 -14.86
CA THR A 100 -5.72 -5.01 -15.11
C THR A 100 -5.29 -4.09 -16.27
N LYS A 101 -6.26 -3.55 -17.04
CA LYS A 101 -6.03 -2.66 -18.18
C LYS A 101 -6.49 -1.22 -17.93
N ILE A 102 -6.77 -0.86 -16.68
CA ILE A 102 -7.34 0.45 -16.32
C ILE A 102 -6.47 1.63 -16.76
N LEU A 103 -5.16 1.43 -16.91
CA LEU A 103 -4.22 2.46 -17.38
C LEU A 103 -3.78 2.30 -18.84
N SER A 104 -4.30 1.31 -19.58
CA SER A 104 -3.81 1.00 -20.93
C SER A 104 -4.07 2.10 -21.97
N GLY A 105 -5.02 3.01 -21.71
CA GLY A 105 -5.31 4.17 -22.56
C GLY A 105 -4.65 5.48 -22.13
N ILE A 106 -3.92 5.49 -21.01
CA ILE A 106 -3.32 6.70 -20.44
C ILE A 106 -2.00 7.03 -21.16
N ASP A 107 -1.83 8.31 -21.52
CA ASP A 107 -0.58 8.82 -22.11
C ASP A 107 0.63 8.50 -21.20
N PRO A 108 1.67 7.82 -21.73
CA PRO A 108 2.89 7.52 -20.97
C PRO A 108 3.54 8.74 -20.29
N SER A 109 3.43 9.93 -20.87
CA SER A 109 3.96 11.17 -20.30
C SER A 109 3.33 11.52 -18.94
N ARG A 110 2.05 11.19 -18.75
CA ARG A 110 1.31 11.38 -17.51
C ARG A 110 1.80 10.43 -16.42
N GLN A 111 2.12 9.20 -16.79
CA GLN A 111 2.73 8.23 -15.88
C GLN A 111 4.13 8.69 -15.43
N ALA A 112 4.90 9.31 -16.34
CA ALA A 112 6.20 9.89 -16.01
C ALA A 112 6.07 11.05 -15.01
N LEU A 113 5.11 11.97 -15.21
CA LEU A 113 4.81 13.03 -14.24
C LEU A 113 4.42 12.48 -12.87
N ARG A 114 3.60 11.42 -12.86
CA ARG A 114 3.22 10.75 -11.61
C ARG A 114 4.43 10.15 -10.92
N SER A 115 5.34 9.52 -11.67
CA SER A 115 6.59 8.98 -11.12
C SER A 115 7.46 10.06 -10.49
N GLN A 116 7.49 11.28 -11.06
CA GLN A 116 8.24 12.40 -10.49
C GLN A 116 7.67 12.84 -9.14
N GLY A 117 6.35 13.03 -9.04
CA GLY A 117 5.68 13.40 -7.78
C GLY A 117 5.77 12.32 -6.69
N ARG A 118 6.11 11.08 -7.06
CA ARG A 118 6.31 9.98 -6.10
C ARG A 118 7.75 9.81 -5.63
N LYS A 119 8.70 10.43 -6.33
CA LYS A 119 10.13 10.18 -6.15
C LYS A 119 10.56 10.35 -4.70
N LYS A 120 10.16 11.44 -4.06
CA LYS A 120 10.57 11.77 -2.69
C LYS A 120 10.21 10.68 -1.68
N TYR A 121 8.93 10.31 -1.57
CA TYR A 121 8.52 9.31 -0.59
C TYR A 121 9.03 7.92 -0.98
N PHE A 122 9.19 7.64 -2.28
CA PHE A 122 9.73 6.36 -2.75
C PHE A 122 11.22 6.22 -2.38
N ASP A 123 12.00 7.27 -2.54
CA ASP A 123 13.41 7.32 -2.11
C ASP A 123 13.51 7.13 -0.58
N THR A 124 12.62 7.77 0.20
CA THR A 124 12.51 7.54 1.65
C THR A 124 12.19 6.08 1.97
N PHE A 125 11.20 5.49 1.29
CA PHE A 125 10.79 4.11 1.49
C PHE A 125 11.95 3.14 1.23
N LEU A 126 12.63 3.27 0.09
CA LEU A 126 13.76 2.41 -0.27
C LEU A 126 14.91 2.54 0.72
N LYS A 127 15.22 3.76 1.16
CA LYS A 127 16.27 3.99 2.16
C LYS A 127 15.95 3.32 3.49
N ARG A 128 14.72 3.48 3.99
CA ARG A 128 14.27 2.85 5.24
C ARG A 128 14.26 1.31 5.13
N ALA A 129 13.81 0.79 3.99
CA ALA A 129 13.85 -0.66 3.73
C ALA A 129 15.28 -1.21 3.71
N ALA A 130 16.20 -0.52 3.03
CA ALA A 130 17.62 -0.91 2.98
C ALA A 130 18.30 -0.85 4.36
N ASN A 131 17.86 0.07 5.23
CA ASN A 131 18.34 0.20 6.60
C ASN A 131 17.65 -0.75 7.60
N HIS A 132 16.72 -1.59 7.15
CA HIS A 132 15.87 -2.45 8.01
C HIS A 132 14.97 -1.67 9.00
N GLU A 133 14.75 -0.37 8.76
CA GLU A 133 13.83 0.49 9.52
C GLU A 133 12.37 0.31 9.09
N LEU A 134 12.15 -0.27 7.90
CA LEU A 134 10.83 -0.59 7.36
C LEU A 134 10.83 -2.00 6.77
N ARG A 135 9.82 -2.80 7.12
CA ARG A 135 9.63 -4.18 6.61
C ARG A 135 8.43 -4.19 5.65
N TRP A 136 8.53 -4.86 4.50
CA TRP A 136 7.48 -4.84 3.48
C TRP A 136 7.44 -6.11 2.64
#